data_AF-A0A929VCY5-F1
#
_entry.id   AF-A0A929VCY5-F1
#
_cell.length_a   1.000
_cell.length_b   1.000
_cell.length_c   1.000
_cell.angle_alpha   90.00
_cell.angle_beta   90.00
_cell.angle_gamma   90.00
#
_symmetry.space_group_name_H-M   'P 1'
#
loop_
_entity.id
_entity.type
_entity.pdbx_description
1 polymer ?
#
loop_
_entity_poly.entity_id
_entity_poly.type
_entity_poly.pdbx_seq_one_letter_code
_entity_poly.pdbx_strand_id
1 'polypeptide(L)' 'MLKGIPAILPPELLMHLCEMGHSDRLLIADGNFPVHTVGENAYVIRMDGHGVCEILDAVLQLLPLDTYV' A
#
# COMPACT_ATOMS: atom_id res chain seq x y z
N MET A 1 -8.90 -11.71 9.33
CA MET A 1 -8.21 -11.02 10.44
C MET A 1 -7.07 -11.88 10.94
N LEU A 2 -5.84 -11.37 10.89
CA LEU A 2 -4.63 -12.06 11.37
C LEU A 2 -4.08 -11.32 12.60
N LYS A 3 -3.39 -12.05 13.49
CA LYS A 3 -2.81 -11.46 14.71
C LYS A 3 -1.62 -10.58 14.32
N GLY A 4 -1.60 -9.34 14.80
CA GLY A 4 -0.49 -8.39 14.55
C GLY A 4 -0.47 -7.76 13.16
N ILE A 5 -1.54 -7.95 12.36
CA ILE A 5 -1.65 -7.36 11.02
C ILE A 5 -2.88 -6.43 11.01
N PRO A 6 -2.74 -5.18 10.55
CA PRO A 6 -3.87 -4.26 10.46
C PRO A 6 -5.05 -4.83 9.66
N ALA A 7 -6.24 -4.71 10.24
CA ALA A 7 -7.49 -5.27 9.70
C ALA A 7 -7.82 -4.81 8.29
N ILE A 8 -7.44 -3.56 7.99
CA ILE A 8 -7.80 -2.86 6.77
C ILE A 8 -7.00 -3.34 5.56
N LEU A 9 -5.87 -4.01 5.77
CA LEU A 9 -5.03 -4.47 4.67
C LEU A 9 -5.65 -5.72 4.03
N PRO A 10 -6.11 -5.63 2.76
CA PRO A 10 -6.64 -6.79 2.07
C PRO A 10 -5.51 -7.81 1.79
N PRO A 11 -5.84 -9.10 1.62
CA PRO A 11 -4.84 -10.13 1.35
C PRO A 11 -3.93 -9.83 0.16
N GLU A 12 -4.46 -9.21 -0.90
CA GLU A 12 -3.70 -8.82 -2.10
C GLU A 12 -2.64 -7.76 -1.81
N LEU A 13 -2.98 -6.72 -1.02
CA LEU A 13 -2.00 -5.71 -0.60
C LEU A 13 -0.93 -6.31 0.29
N LEU A 14 -1.31 -7.20 1.21
CA LEU A 14 -0.34 -7.88 2.07
C LEU A 14 0.66 -8.73 1.27
N MET A 15 0.18 -9.45 0.25
CA MET A 15 1.05 -10.22 -0.65
C MET A 15 2.07 -9.32 -1.34
N HIS A 16 1.62 -8.23 -1.96
CA HIS A 16 2.52 -7.31 -2.66
C HIS A 16 3.52 -6.63 -1.72
N LEU A 17 3.11 -6.22 -0.51
CA LEU A 17 4.03 -5.69 0.50
C LEU A 17 5.13 -6.70 0.88
N CYS A 18 4.81 -8.00 0.93
CA CYS A 18 5.79 -9.06 1.20
C CYS A 18 6.73 -9.35 0.01
N GLU A 19 6.29 -9.08 -1.22
CA GLU A 19 7.09 -9.28 -2.44
C GLU A 19 8.01 -8.09 -2.75
N MET A 20 7.71 -6.90 -2.21
CA MET A 20 8.53 -5.70 -2.38
C MET A 20 9.96 -5.90 -1.86
N GLY A 21 10.93 -5.58 -2.70
CA GLY A 21 12.35 -5.54 -2.37
C GLY A 21 12.81 -4.18 -1.83
N HIS A 22 14.11 -4.07 -1.57
CA HIS A 22 14.70 -2.80 -1.17
C HIS A 22 14.53 -1.74 -2.27
N SER A 23 14.11 -0.54 -1.87
CA SER A 23 13.84 0.61 -2.73
C SER A 23 12.66 0.48 -3.71
N ASP A 24 11.88 -0.60 -3.64
CA ASP A 24 10.58 -0.64 -4.32
C ASP A 24 9.63 0.42 -3.75
N ARG A 25 8.69 0.87 -4.58
CA ARG A 25 7.85 2.03 -4.27
C ARG A 25 6.39 1.65 -4.27
N LEU A 26 5.68 2.17 -3.27
CA LEU A 26 4.22 2.11 -3.15
C LEU A 26 3.66 3.52 -3.30
N LEU A 27 2.58 3.66 -4.06
CA LEU A 27 1.79 4.89 -4.14
C LEU A 27 0.48 4.70 -3.38
N ILE A 28 0.24 5.53 -2.36
CA ILE A 28 -1.10 5.69 -1.77
C ILE A 28 -1.75 6.89 -2.45
N ALA A 29 -2.72 6.60 -3.30
CA ALA A 29 -3.38 7.60 -4.14
C ALA A 29 -4.65 8.14 -3.48
N ASP A 30 -4.94 9.44 -3.67
CA ASP A 30 -6.22 10.02 -3.27
C ASP A 30 -7.34 9.71 -4.27
N GLY A 31 -8.58 10.10 -3.94
CA GLY A 31 -9.75 9.83 -4.76
C GLY A 31 -9.80 10.58 -6.11
N ASN A 32 -8.95 11.58 -6.32
CA ASN A 32 -8.87 12.34 -7.57
C ASN A 32 -7.73 11.86 -8.49
N PHE A 33 -6.82 11.04 -7.96
CA PHE A 33 -5.66 10.59 -8.71
C PHE A 33 -6.03 9.60 -9.83
N PRO A 34 -5.51 9.75 -11.05
CA PRO A 34 -5.83 8.88 -12.19
C PRO A 34 -5.05 7.54 -12.13
N VAL A 35 -5.32 6.72 -11.11
CA VAL A 35 -4.60 5.47 -10.81
C VAL A 35 -4.54 4.48 -11.97
N HIS A 36 -5.59 4.37 -12.78
CA HIS A 36 -5.62 3.41 -13.90
C HIS A 36 -4.78 3.84 -15.10
N THR A 37 -4.53 5.15 -15.26
CA THR A 37 -3.63 5.64 -16.32
C THR A 37 -2.19 5.65 -15.84
N VAL A 38 -1.92 6.14 -14.62
CA VAL A 38 -0.55 6.20 -14.09
C VAL A 38 -0.04 4.82 -13.68
N GLY A 39 -0.92 3.97 -13.17
CA GLY A 39 -0.62 2.60 -12.74
C GLY A 39 -0.79 1.54 -13.82
N GLU A 40 -0.80 1.91 -15.11
CA GLU A 40 -0.96 0.96 -16.23
C GLU A 40 0.04 -0.21 -16.16
N ASN A 41 1.25 0.05 -15.68
CA ASN A 41 2.33 -0.94 -15.52
C ASN A 41 2.59 -1.31 -14.04
N ALA A 42 1.61 -1.08 -13.17
CA ALA A 42 1.70 -1.36 -11.74
C ALA A 42 0.47 -2.13 -11.25
N TYR A 43 0.56 -2.70 -10.05
CA TYR A 43 -0.59 -3.30 -9.38
C TYR A 43 -1.49 -2.20 -8.82
N VAL A 44 -2.76 -2.16 -9.24
CA VAL A 44 -3.75 -1.19 -8.75
C VAL A 44 -4.70 -1.90 -7.78
N ILE A 45 -4.52 -1.62 -6.49
CA ILE A 45 -5.34 -2.21 -5.42
C ILE A 45 -6.35 -1.18 -4.95
N ARG A 46 -7.63 -1.54 -5.00
CA ARG A 46 -8.73 -0.67 -4.55
C ARG A 46 -8.83 -0.71 -3.02
N MET A 47 -8.79 0.47 -2.41
CA MET A 47 -8.98 0.71 -0.98
C MET A 47 -10.13 1.70 -0.75
N ASP A 48 -11.21 1.54 -1.52
CA ASP A 48 -12.40 2.39 -1.43
C ASP A 48 -12.96 2.40 0.00
N GLY A 49 -13.33 3.59 0.49
CA GLY A 49 -13.87 3.76 1.85
C GLY A 49 -12.82 3.97 2.95
N HIS A 50 -11.52 3.92 2.62
CA HIS A 50 -10.44 4.22 3.55
C HIS A 50 -9.79 5.59 3.28
N GLY A 51 -9.34 6.25 4.34
CA GLY A 51 -8.57 7.49 4.23
C GLY A 51 -7.09 7.22 3.96
N VAL A 52 -6.42 8.12 3.23
CA VAL A 52 -4.97 8.00 2.92
C VAL A 52 -4.12 7.83 4.19
N CYS A 53 -4.38 8.63 5.23
CA CYS A 53 -3.65 8.54 6.50
C CYS A 53 -3.84 7.18 7.19
N GLU A 54 -5.07 6.64 7.17
CA GLU A 54 -5.38 5.34 7.77
C GLU A 54 -4.62 4.20 7.06
N ILE A 55 -4.57 4.25 5.73
CA ILE A 55 -3.80 3.29 4.92
C ILE A 55 -2.31 3.43 5.22
N LEU A 56 -1.79 4.65 5.29
CA LEU A 56 -0.38 4.91 5.59
C LEU A 56 0.01 4.32 6.96
N ASP A 57 -0.79 4.57 8.00
CA ASP A 57 -0.53 4.07 9.35
C ASP A 57 -0.54 2.53 9.40
N ALA A 58 -1.36 1.87 8.59
CA ALA A 58 -1.38 0.41 8.49
C ALA A 58 -0.17 -0.13 7.72
N VAL A 59 0.19 0.48 6.59
CA VAL A 59 1.35 0.07 5.77
C VAL A 59 2.65 0.20 6.56
N LEU A 60 2.85 1.30 7.29
CA LEU A 60 4.07 1.56 8.07
C LEU A 60 4.29 0.57 9.23
N GLN A 61 3.26 -0.18 9.65
CA GLN A 61 3.44 -1.25 10.63
C GLN A 61 4.18 -2.46 10.06
N LEU A 62 4.23 -2.61 8.72
CA LEU A 62 4.79 -3.77 8.03
C LEU A 62 5.92 -3.41 7.07
N LEU A 63 5.93 -2.20 6.50
CA LEU A 63 6.89 -1.77 5.48
C LEU A 63 7.98 -0.88 6.11
N PRO A 64 9.24 -1.36 6.22
CA PRO A 64 10.35 -0.52 6.67
C PRO A 64 10.70 0.51 5.58
N LEU A 65 10.80 1.78 5.97
CA LEU A 65 11.20 2.85 5.05
C LEU A 65 12.70 2.83 4.79
N ASP A 66 13.06 3.13 3.54
CA ASP A 66 14.45 3.32 3.15
C ASP A 66 15.01 4.60 3.80
N THR A 67 16.18 4.49 4.42
CA THR A 67 16.84 5.58 5.18
C THR A 67 18.12 6.08 4.50
N TYR A 68 18.49 5.51 3.36
CA TYR A 68 19.68 5.89 2.60
C TYR A 68 19.38 6.94 1.51
N VAL A 69 18.15 7.46 1.48
CA VAL A 69 17.62 8.44 0.52
C VAL A 69 17.16 9.72 1.19
#